data_AF-A0A2G5CSK6-F1
#
_entry.id   AF-A0A2G5CSK6-F1
#
_cell.length_a   1.000
_cell.length_b   1.000
_cell.length_c   1.000
_cell.angle_alpha   90.00
_cell.angle_beta   90.00
_cell.angle_gamma   90.00
#
_symmetry.space_group_name_H-M   'P 1'
#
loop_
_entity.id
_entity.type
_entity.pdbx_description
1 polymer ?
#
loop_
_entity_poly.entity_id
_entity_poly.type
_entity_poly.pdbx_seq_one_letter_code
_entity_poly.pdbx_strand_id
1 'polypeptide(L)'
;MSSGSGTSNFVIRWINFLTMLLALGVIGFGLWMGIHHDGCRKSLTLPVIGLGAFILLVFIITNNGSGHRVAGLRYKEYQLQDYSSWFQKQLNNTENWKHLKSCLVKSKDCNNLPKKYKTLKQFKRGELTPLEAGCCRPPSECGYPAINASYYDMSFRPASTNKDCKLYHNSRTVKCYNCDSCKAGVAQYMKTEWRVVAIFNVVLFVVLSFIYFVGCCARRNATRSHPSKIRR
;
A
#
# COMPACT_ATOMS: atom_id res chain seq x y z
N MET A 1 -15.56 7.01 -9.77
CA MET A 1 -15.25 7.56 -8.44
C MET A 1 -13.75 7.49 -8.24
N SER A 2 -13.05 8.61 -8.38
CA SER A 2 -11.62 8.67 -8.05
C SER A 2 -11.50 8.91 -6.56
N SER A 3 -11.32 7.83 -5.80
CA SER A 3 -10.96 7.88 -4.39
C SER A 3 -9.59 8.55 -4.28
N GLY A 4 -9.58 9.85 -3.99
CA GLY A 4 -8.37 10.58 -3.67
C GLY A 4 -7.84 10.10 -2.32
N SER A 5 -7.02 9.06 -2.32
CA SER A 5 -6.28 8.59 -1.14
C SER A 5 -5.12 9.54 -0.85
N GLY A 6 -5.45 10.79 -0.51
CA GLY A 6 -4.57 11.64 0.29
C GLY A 6 -4.49 11.05 1.69
N THR A 7 -3.78 9.94 1.86
CA THR A 7 -3.56 9.35 3.18
C THR A 7 -2.65 10.30 3.95
N SER A 8 -3.25 11.11 4.83
CA SER A 8 -2.50 12.04 5.68
C SER A 8 -1.43 11.27 6.46
N ASN A 9 -0.34 11.94 6.87
CA ASN A 9 0.71 11.32 7.69
C ASN A 9 0.16 10.60 8.92
N PHE A 10 -0.94 11.12 9.46
CA PHE A 10 -1.74 10.49 10.51
C PHE A 10 -2.26 9.12 10.07
N VAL A 11 -2.95 9.01 8.94
CA VAL A 11 -3.52 7.76 8.41
C VAL A 11 -2.44 6.70 8.18
N ILE A 12 -1.30 7.06 7.58
CA ILE A 12 -0.19 6.11 7.36
C ILE A 12 0.39 5.62 8.71
N ARG A 13 0.54 6.53 9.69
CA ARG A 13 1.05 6.20 11.02
C ARG A 13 0.07 5.31 11.80
N TRP A 14 -1.23 5.58 11.69
CA TRP A 14 -2.29 4.76 12.26
C TRP A 14 -2.44 3.40 11.59
N ILE A 15 -2.31 3.34 10.26
CA ILE A 15 -2.28 2.07 9.53
C ILE A 15 -1.11 1.22 10.03
N ASN A 16 0.10 1.79 10.14
CA ASN A 16 1.26 1.07 10.66
C ASN A 16 1.04 0.56 12.09
N PHE A 17 0.55 1.43 12.97
CA PHE A 17 0.27 1.09 14.35
C PHE A 17 -0.80 -0.01 14.46
N LEU A 18 -1.89 0.12 13.70
CA LEU A 18 -2.97 -0.86 13.66
C LEU A 18 -2.48 -2.19 13.10
N THR A 19 -1.69 -2.20 12.02
CA THR A 19 -1.12 -3.46 11.47
C THR A 19 -0.21 -4.17 12.47
N MET A 20 0.55 -3.42 13.28
CA MET A 20 1.40 -3.99 14.33
C MET A 20 0.55 -4.61 15.45
N LEU A 21 -0.49 -3.89 15.92
CA LEU A 21 -1.41 -4.42 16.92
C LEU A 21 -2.16 -5.67 16.44
N LEU A 22 -2.58 -5.67 15.17
CA LEU A 22 -3.24 -6.84 14.56
C LEU A 22 -2.28 -8.04 14.47
N ALA A 23 -1.03 -7.83 14.08
CA ALA A 23 -0.04 -8.91 14.04
C ALA A 23 0.21 -9.50 15.45
N LEU A 24 0.39 -8.65 16.46
CA LEU A 24 0.55 -9.09 17.85
C LEU A 24 -0.69 -9.81 18.37
N GLY A 25 -1.89 -9.32 18.04
CA GLY A 25 -3.16 -9.94 18.39
C GLY A 25 -3.30 -11.34 17.79
N VAL A 26 -2.99 -11.52 16.49
CA VAL A 26 -3.05 -12.82 15.80
C VAL A 26 -2.04 -13.81 16.39
N ILE A 27 -0.81 -13.37 16.66
CA ILE A 27 0.24 -14.23 17.24
C ILE A 27 -0.11 -14.61 18.69
N GLY A 28 -0.50 -13.66 19.52
CA GLY A 28 -0.90 -13.91 20.91
C GLY A 28 -2.11 -14.83 20.98
N PHE A 29 -3.09 -14.63 20.10
CA PHE A 29 -4.25 -15.51 19.98
C PHE A 29 -3.85 -16.93 19.55
N GLY A 30 -2.95 -17.08 18.57
CA GLY A 30 -2.44 -18.38 18.13
C GLY A 30 -1.71 -19.14 19.24
N LEU A 31 -0.89 -18.45 20.05
CA LEU A 31 -0.17 -19.04 21.19
C LEU A 31 -1.14 -19.47 22.30
N TRP A 32 -2.07 -18.60 22.70
CA TRP A 32 -3.12 -18.92 23.67
C TRP A 32 -3.94 -20.14 23.24
N MET A 33 -4.29 -20.18 21.95
CA MET A 33 -5.02 -21.26 21.33
C MET A 33 -4.27 -22.60 21.33
N GLY A 34 -2.94 -22.57 21.20
CA GLY A 34 -2.09 -23.77 21.20
C GLY A 34 -1.95 -24.41 22.59
N ILE A 35 -2.09 -23.63 23.66
CA ILE A 35 -1.95 -24.11 25.05
C ILE A 35 -3.22 -24.83 25.53
N HIS A 36 -4.41 -24.47 25.01
CA HIS A 36 -5.67 -25.10 25.40
C HIS A 36 -6.03 -26.31 24.52
N HIS A 37 -5.94 -27.50 25.10
CA HIS A 37 -5.99 -28.78 24.39
C HIS A 37 -7.42 -29.30 24.12
N ASP A 38 -8.25 -28.51 23.44
CA ASP A 38 -9.58 -28.93 22.98
C ASP A 38 -9.54 -29.32 21.49
N GLY A 39 -10.09 -30.46 21.10
CA GLY A 39 -10.01 -30.97 19.71
C GLY A 39 -10.56 -30.01 18.63
N CYS A 40 -11.56 -29.18 18.95
CA CYS A 40 -12.06 -28.12 18.06
C CYS A 40 -11.01 -27.03 17.81
N ARG A 41 -10.19 -26.73 18.82
CA ARG A 41 -9.23 -25.62 18.84
C ARG A 41 -8.04 -25.88 17.91
N LYS A 42 -7.63 -27.14 17.76
CA LYS A 42 -6.53 -27.59 16.89
C LYS A 42 -6.79 -27.30 15.40
N SER A 43 -8.06 -27.36 14.95
CA SER A 43 -8.42 -27.08 13.55
C SER A 43 -8.21 -25.60 13.17
N LEU A 44 -8.28 -24.68 14.15
CA LEU A 44 -8.09 -23.25 13.92
C LEU A 44 -6.61 -22.85 13.98
N THR A 45 -5.75 -23.65 14.61
CA THR A 45 -4.33 -23.34 14.77
C THR A 45 -3.60 -23.19 13.44
N LEU A 46 -3.80 -24.12 12.49
CA LEU A 46 -3.15 -24.07 11.17
C LEU A 46 -3.51 -22.82 10.35
N PRO A 47 -4.80 -22.46 10.16
CA PRO A 47 -5.15 -21.24 9.43
C PRO A 47 -4.73 -19.96 10.16
N VAL A 48 -4.76 -19.92 11.51
CA VAL A 48 -4.23 -18.77 12.29
C VAL A 48 -2.74 -18.57 12.01
N ILE A 49 -1.95 -19.63 12.07
CA ILE A 49 -0.50 -19.57 11.81
C ILE A 49 -0.22 -19.14 10.37
N GLY A 50 -0.94 -19.73 9.40
CA GLY A 50 -0.80 -19.37 7.99
C GLY A 50 -1.12 -17.90 7.72
N LEU A 51 -2.20 -17.39 8.33
CA LEU A 51 -2.56 -15.97 8.24
C LEU A 51 -1.52 -15.08 8.92
N GLY A 52 -1.05 -15.45 10.11
CA GLY A 52 0.01 -14.73 10.81
C GLY A 52 1.29 -14.62 9.98
N ALA A 53 1.73 -15.74 9.37
CA ALA A 53 2.87 -15.76 8.47
C ALA A 53 2.66 -14.86 7.24
N PHE A 54 1.48 -14.90 6.62
CA PHE A 54 1.13 -14.03 5.50
C PHE A 54 1.20 -12.54 5.87
N ILE A 55 0.62 -12.14 7.01
CA ILE A 55 0.68 -10.76 7.51
C ILE A 55 2.11 -10.31 7.72
N LEU A 56 2.96 -11.17 8.33
CA LEU A 56 4.37 -10.86 8.54
C LEU A 56 5.12 -10.65 7.22
N LEU A 57 4.88 -11.49 6.21
CA LEU A 57 5.49 -11.31 4.89
C LEU A 57 5.07 -9.99 4.23
N VAL A 58 3.76 -9.68 4.25
CA VAL A 58 3.25 -8.40 3.73
C VAL A 58 3.86 -7.23 4.50
N PHE A 59 3.98 -7.35 5.83
CA PHE A 59 4.60 -6.31 6.65
C PHE A 59 6.07 -6.11 6.26
N ILE A 60 6.88 -7.16 6.16
CA ILE A 60 8.30 -7.07 5.77
C ILE A 60 8.46 -6.40 4.40
N ILE A 61 7.68 -6.83 3.41
CA ILE A 61 7.75 -6.26 2.04
C ILE A 61 7.34 -4.79 2.03
N THR A 62 6.35 -4.42 2.86
CA THR A 62 5.77 -3.08 2.87
C THR A 62 6.33 -2.15 3.94
N ASN A 63 7.12 -2.59 4.92
CA ASN A 63 7.57 -1.73 6.01
C ASN A 63 8.49 -0.62 5.49
N ASN A 64 9.34 -0.96 4.53
CA ASN A 64 10.31 -0.05 3.94
C ASN A 64 9.63 0.97 3.00
N GLY A 65 10.28 2.12 2.85
CA GLY A 65 9.85 3.17 1.94
C GLY A 65 8.88 4.14 2.58
N SER A 66 9.26 5.41 2.64
CA SER A 66 8.35 6.50 2.96
C SER A 66 8.74 7.72 2.14
N GLY A 67 7.77 8.43 1.58
CA GLY A 67 8.08 9.60 0.77
C GLY A 67 8.79 10.70 1.58
N HIS A 68 9.75 11.36 0.94
CA HIS A 68 10.54 12.47 1.47
C HIS A 68 9.76 13.78 1.37
N ARG A 69 9.94 14.66 2.36
CA ARG A 69 9.36 16.01 2.34
C ARG A 69 10.35 16.96 1.67
N VAL A 70 9.86 17.81 0.79
CA VAL A 70 10.66 18.85 0.13
C VAL A 70 10.20 20.22 0.65
N ALA A 71 11.16 21.11 0.94
CA ALA A 71 10.86 22.44 1.42
C ALA A 71 9.95 23.20 0.43
N GLY A 72 8.87 23.81 0.94
CA GLY A 72 7.91 24.56 0.12
C GLY A 72 6.85 23.72 -0.62
N LEU A 73 6.84 22.40 -0.44
CA LEU A 73 5.82 21.49 -0.97
C LEU A 73 5.10 20.75 0.16
N ARG A 74 3.77 20.61 0.08
CA ARG A 74 2.97 19.86 1.07
C ARG A 74 2.99 18.35 0.82
N TYR A 75 3.09 17.94 -0.43
CA TYR A 75 3.13 16.53 -0.83
C TYR A 75 4.55 15.97 -0.77
N LYS A 76 4.66 14.64 -0.83
CA LYS A 76 5.92 13.91 -0.70
C LYS A 76 6.48 13.51 -2.05
N GLU A 77 7.80 13.40 -2.13
CA GLU A 77 8.51 12.78 -3.24
C GLU A 77 8.91 11.35 -2.89
N TYR A 78 8.95 10.47 -3.88
CA TYR A 78 9.18 9.05 -3.65
C TYR A 78 10.38 8.59 -4.46
N GLN A 79 11.31 7.90 -3.81
CA GLN A 79 12.47 7.30 -4.47
C GLN A 79 12.36 5.79 -4.43
N LEU A 80 12.69 5.13 -5.56
CA LEU A 80 12.51 3.68 -5.69
C LEU A 80 13.43 2.91 -4.74
N GLN A 81 14.60 3.48 -4.41
CA GLN A 81 15.61 2.89 -3.54
C GLN A 81 15.14 2.74 -2.09
N ASP A 82 14.18 3.55 -1.63
CA ASP A 82 13.66 3.46 -0.26
C ASP A 82 12.79 2.21 -0.04
N TYR A 83 12.31 1.58 -1.12
CA TYR A 83 11.42 0.42 -1.06
C TYR A 83 12.19 -0.89 -1.05
N SER A 84 11.53 -1.96 -0.58
CA SER A 84 12.12 -3.30 -0.50
C SER A 84 12.61 -3.80 -1.86
N SER A 85 13.66 -4.63 -1.83
CA SER A 85 14.25 -5.24 -3.03
C SER A 85 13.23 -6.00 -3.87
N TRP A 86 12.20 -6.57 -3.23
CA TRP A 86 11.08 -7.21 -3.92
C TRP A 86 10.32 -6.24 -4.85
N PHE A 87 9.94 -5.05 -4.37
CA PHE A 87 9.27 -4.03 -5.19
C PHE A 87 10.18 -3.56 -6.33
N GLN A 88 11.46 -3.31 -6.04
CA GLN A 88 12.42 -2.89 -7.05
C GLN A 88 12.54 -3.94 -8.16
N LYS A 89 12.65 -5.23 -7.82
CA LYS A 89 12.74 -6.32 -8.78
C LYS A 89 11.47 -6.44 -9.63
N GLN A 90 10.31 -6.32 -9.01
CA GLN A 90 9.03 -6.42 -9.70
C GLN A 90 8.78 -5.26 -10.67
N LEU A 91 9.17 -4.03 -10.29
CA LEU A 91 8.96 -2.83 -11.09
C LEU A 91 10.08 -2.54 -12.10
N ASN A 92 11.26 -3.12 -11.92
CA ASN A 92 12.34 -3.05 -12.91
C ASN A 92 12.21 -4.08 -14.04
N ASN A 93 11.31 -5.06 -13.91
CA ASN A 93 11.01 -5.96 -15.00
C ASN A 93 10.28 -5.21 -16.14
N THR A 94 10.95 -5.08 -17.28
CA THR A 94 10.49 -4.28 -18.43
C THR A 94 9.14 -4.74 -18.99
N GLU A 95 8.91 -6.06 -19.10
CA GLU A 95 7.67 -6.61 -19.64
C GLU A 95 6.48 -6.28 -18.73
N ASN A 96 6.61 -6.58 -17.43
CA ASN A 96 5.56 -6.26 -16.45
C ASN A 96 5.29 -4.75 -16.38
N TRP A 97 6.36 -3.94 -16.43
CA TRP A 97 6.24 -2.48 -16.42
C TRP A 97 5.52 -1.96 -17.66
N LYS A 98 5.73 -2.55 -18.84
CA LYS A 98 5.06 -2.13 -20.08
C LYS A 98 3.55 -2.25 -19.97
N HIS A 99 3.05 -3.34 -19.41
CA HIS A 99 1.62 -3.54 -19.16
C HIS A 99 1.08 -2.51 -18.15
N LEU A 100 1.76 -2.37 -17.02
CA LEU A 100 1.36 -1.43 -15.97
C LEU A 100 1.37 0.02 -16.47
N LYS A 101 2.41 0.41 -17.20
CA LYS A 101 2.56 1.72 -17.84
C LYS A 101 1.40 2.03 -18.78
N SER A 102 0.96 1.05 -19.58
CA SER A 102 -0.20 1.24 -20.47
C SER A 102 -1.44 1.68 -19.70
N CYS A 103 -1.68 1.09 -18.52
CA CYS A 103 -2.76 1.49 -17.62
C CYS A 103 -2.53 2.89 -17.03
N LEU A 104 -1.30 3.22 -16.61
CA LEU A 104 -0.97 4.54 -16.06
C LEU A 104 -1.15 5.67 -17.08
N VAL A 105 -0.70 5.47 -18.32
CA VAL A 105 -0.83 6.45 -19.41
C VAL A 105 -2.30 6.71 -19.76
N LYS A 106 -3.14 5.66 -19.74
CA LYS A 106 -4.59 5.76 -19.96
C LYS A 106 -5.32 6.35 -18.76
N SER A 107 -4.72 6.35 -17.57
CA SER A 107 -5.34 6.93 -16.39
C SER A 107 -5.60 8.43 -16.58
N LYS A 108 -6.67 8.91 -15.94
CA LYS A 108 -7.03 10.33 -15.95
C LYS A 108 -6.27 11.13 -14.88
N ASP A 109 -5.47 10.50 -14.04
CA ASP A 109 -4.79 11.14 -12.89
C ASP A 109 -3.95 12.35 -13.34
N CYS A 110 -2.96 12.14 -14.22
CA CYS A 110 -2.11 13.23 -14.72
C CYS A 110 -2.86 14.24 -15.59
N ASN A 111 -3.88 13.80 -16.33
CA ASN A 111 -4.67 14.66 -17.21
C ASN A 111 -5.64 15.56 -16.44
N ASN A 112 -6.08 15.13 -15.25
CA ASN A 112 -6.96 15.89 -14.37
C ASN A 112 -6.19 16.80 -13.42
N LEU A 113 -4.88 16.58 -13.23
CA LEU A 113 -4.08 17.36 -12.29
C LEU A 113 -4.10 18.88 -12.56
N PRO A 114 -3.96 19.37 -13.82
CA PRO A 114 -4.14 20.80 -14.13
C PRO A 114 -5.56 21.31 -13.94
N LYS A 115 -6.57 20.44 -14.06
CA LYS A 115 -7.97 20.80 -13.83
C LYS A 115 -8.27 20.93 -12.33
N LYS A 116 -7.65 20.08 -11.53
CA LYS A 116 -7.77 20.05 -10.06
C LYS A 116 -7.06 21.23 -9.42
N TYR A 117 -5.87 21.59 -9.91
CA TYR A 117 -5.05 22.68 -9.39
C TYR A 117 -4.79 23.74 -10.45
N LYS A 118 -5.60 24.81 -10.44
CA LYS A 118 -5.51 25.90 -11.42
C LYS A 118 -4.29 26.80 -11.24
N THR A 119 -3.85 27.00 -10.00
CA THR A 119 -2.73 27.90 -9.68
C THR A 119 -1.53 27.13 -9.12
N LEU A 120 -0.32 27.64 -9.37
CA LEU A 120 0.90 27.05 -8.83
C LEU A 120 0.91 27.04 -7.28
N LYS A 121 0.35 28.07 -6.64
CA LYS A 121 0.21 28.12 -5.18
C LYS A 121 -0.70 27.00 -4.65
N GLN A 122 -1.84 26.76 -5.30
CA GLN A 122 -2.73 25.64 -4.95
C GLN A 122 -2.06 24.29 -5.18
N PHE A 123 -1.33 24.14 -6.29
CA PHE A 123 -0.59 22.92 -6.58
C PHE A 123 0.47 22.60 -5.53
N LYS A 124 1.31 23.57 -5.15
CA LYS A 124 2.36 23.39 -4.13
C LYS A 124 1.81 23.05 -2.74
N ARG A 125 0.63 23.59 -2.41
CA ARG A 125 -0.08 23.34 -1.15
C ARG A 125 -1.09 22.19 -1.23
N GLY A 126 -1.27 21.59 -2.41
CA GLY A 126 -2.23 20.54 -2.66
C GLY A 126 -1.77 19.19 -2.12
N GLU A 127 -2.73 18.29 -1.95
CA GLU A 127 -2.48 16.91 -1.59
C GLU A 127 -2.53 16.06 -2.86
N LEU A 128 -1.35 15.65 -3.32
CA LEU A 128 -1.19 14.78 -4.48
C LEU A 128 -1.19 13.32 -4.04
N THR A 129 -1.78 12.45 -4.87
CA THR A 129 -1.62 11.01 -4.71
C THR A 129 -0.18 10.59 -5.02
N PRO A 130 0.27 9.41 -4.55
CA PRO A 130 1.61 8.91 -4.88
C PRO A 130 1.88 8.81 -6.39
N LEU A 131 0.84 8.46 -7.17
CA LEU A 131 0.91 8.42 -8.63
C LEU A 131 0.99 9.83 -9.25
N GLU A 132 0.19 10.78 -8.75
CA GLU A 132 0.24 12.17 -9.21
C GLU A 132 1.62 12.79 -8.94
N ALA A 133 2.20 12.53 -7.78
CA ALA A 133 3.51 13.05 -7.38
C ALA A 133 4.68 12.35 -8.09
N GLY A 134 4.60 11.04 -8.34
CA GLY A 134 5.69 10.28 -8.95
C GLY A 134 5.70 10.27 -10.49
N CYS A 135 4.52 10.25 -11.13
CA CYS A 135 4.41 10.01 -12.58
C CYS A 135 4.10 11.26 -13.40
N CYS A 136 3.40 12.25 -12.83
CA CYS A 136 2.91 13.40 -13.60
C CYS A 136 3.90 14.58 -13.65
N ARG A 137 4.91 14.57 -12.77
CA ARG A 137 5.90 15.64 -12.61
C ARG A 137 7.33 15.08 -12.60
N PRO A 138 8.34 15.91 -12.90
CA PRO A 138 9.73 15.54 -12.68
C PRO A 138 10.12 15.67 -11.19
N PRO A 139 11.18 14.99 -10.75
CA PRO A 139 11.81 15.21 -9.44
C PRO A 139 12.16 16.69 -9.21
N SER A 140 12.05 17.19 -7.96
CA SER A 140 12.39 18.60 -7.67
C SER A 140 13.85 18.93 -7.93
N GLU A 141 14.76 17.96 -7.75
CA GLU A 141 16.19 18.11 -8.01
C GLU A 141 16.53 18.40 -9.48
N CYS A 142 15.62 18.14 -10.42
CA CYS A 142 15.84 18.51 -11.82
C CYS A 142 15.85 20.03 -12.04
N GLY A 143 15.21 20.81 -11.15
CA GLY A 143 15.25 22.27 -11.19
C GLY A 143 14.42 22.93 -12.31
N TYR A 144 13.60 22.17 -13.05
CA TYR A 144 12.76 22.74 -14.10
C TYR A 144 11.71 23.72 -13.53
N PRO A 145 11.60 24.96 -14.04
CA PRO A 145 10.58 25.89 -13.58
C PRO A 145 9.18 25.38 -13.90
N ALA A 146 8.33 25.29 -12.87
CA ALA A 146 6.94 24.87 -13.03
C ALA A 146 6.09 26.03 -13.56
N ILE A 147 5.56 25.89 -14.78
CA ILE A 147 4.60 26.83 -15.36
C ILE A 147 3.21 26.53 -14.79
N ASN A 148 2.81 25.26 -14.85
CA ASN A 148 1.52 24.75 -14.36
C ASN A 148 1.69 23.42 -13.61
N ALA A 149 0.62 22.91 -12.99
CA ALA A 149 0.62 21.66 -12.19
C ALA A 149 1.16 20.41 -12.91
N SER A 150 1.25 20.41 -14.24
CA SER A 150 1.80 19.30 -15.04
C SER A 150 2.59 19.77 -16.26
N TYR A 151 3.05 21.01 -16.26
CA TYR A 151 3.82 21.59 -17.37
C TYR A 151 5.01 22.37 -16.83
N TYR A 152 6.20 21.99 -17.28
CA TYR A 152 7.48 22.51 -16.80
C TYR A 152 8.28 23.09 -17.98
N ASP A 153 8.99 24.19 -17.78
CA ASP A 153 9.85 24.72 -18.83
C ASP A 153 11.10 23.85 -18.98
N MET A 154 11.21 23.15 -20.11
CA MET A 154 12.32 22.24 -20.42
C MET A 154 13.44 22.92 -21.23
N SER A 155 13.34 24.24 -21.46
CA SER A 155 14.39 25.02 -22.14
C SER A 155 15.64 25.18 -21.27
N PHE A 156 15.47 25.02 -19.96
CA PHE A 156 16.53 25.09 -18.97
C PHE A 156 17.30 23.78 -18.87
N ARG A 157 18.62 23.87 -18.62
CA ARG A 157 19.43 22.68 -18.34
C ARG A 157 19.03 22.09 -16.98
N PRO A 158 18.92 20.75 -16.86
CA PRO A 158 18.62 20.12 -15.58
C PRO A 158 19.73 20.41 -14.57
N ALA A 159 19.33 20.76 -13.35
CA ALA A 159 20.27 21.04 -12.25
C ALA A 159 20.94 19.78 -11.69
N SER A 160 20.32 18.61 -11.91
CA SER A 160 20.79 17.30 -11.42
C SER A 160 21.22 16.39 -12.58
N THR A 161 22.18 15.50 -12.31
CA THR A 161 22.62 14.44 -13.22
C THR A 161 21.71 13.21 -13.21
N ASN A 162 20.64 13.22 -12.41
CA ASN A 162 19.70 12.10 -12.33
C ASN A 162 19.07 11.79 -13.70
N LYS A 163 19.06 10.50 -14.05
CA LYS A 163 18.48 9.98 -15.29
C LYS A 163 17.00 10.35 -15.45
N ASP A 164 16.24 10.45 -14.36
CA ASP A 164 14.81 10.79 -14.39
C ASP A 164 14.59 12.18 -15.02
N CYS A 165 15.53 13.11 -14.85
CA CYS A 165 15.46 14.45 -15.44
C CYS A 165 15.56 14.45 -16.97
N LYS A 166 16.22 13.43 -17.55
CA LYS A 166 16.34 13.25 -19.01
C LYS A 166 15.18 12.44 -19.60
N LEU A 167 14.55 11.58 -18.78
CA LEU A 167 13.42 10.75 -19.20
C LEU A 167 12.09 11.51 -19.20
N TYR A 168 11.99 12.59 -18.42
CA TYR A 168 10.79 13.40 -18.33
C TYR A 168 10.52 14.22 -19.60
N HIS A 169 9.27 14.21 -20.08
CA HIS A 169 8.81 15.12 -21.13
C HIS A 169 7.37 15.62 -20.90
N ASN A 170 7.06 16.84 -21.34
CA ASN A 170 5.72 17.44 -21.19
C ASN A 170 4.58 16.75 -21.96
N SER A 171 4.87 15.78 -22.84
CA SER A 171 3.85 15.04 -23.59
C SER A 171 2.98 14.17 -22.67
N ARG A 172 1.67 14.07 -22.99
CA ARG A 172 0.68 13.28 -22.22
C ARG A 172 1.03 11.80 -22.12
N THR A 173 1.72 11.24 -23.11
CA THR A 173 2.06 9.81 -23.18
C THR A 173 3.42 9.46 -22.59
N VAL A 174 4.27 10.45 -22.33
CA VAL A 174 5.65 10.24 -21.85
C VAL A 174 5.75 10.61 -20.37
N LYS A 175 5.38 11.84 -19.99
CA LYS A 175 5.53 12.41 -18.63
C LYS A 175 6.76 11.83 -17.91
N CYS A 176 6.62 11.36 -16.68
CA CYS A 176 7.66 10.58 -16.00
C CYS A 176 7.32 9.08 -15.95
N TYR A 177 6.52 8.55 -16.89
CA TYR A 177 6.08 7.15 -16.83
C TYR A 177 7.21 6.13 -17.01
N ASN A 178 8.41 6.55 -17.41
CA ASN A 178 9.61 5.70 -17.46
C ASN A 178 10.61 5.99 -16.33
N CYS A 179 10.33 6.96 -15.47
CA CYS A 179 11.20 7.36 -14.38
C CYS A 179 11.15 6.37 -13.21
N ASP A 180 12.24 6.28 -12.46
CA ASP A 180 12.24 5.51 -11.21
C ASP A 180 11.35 6.17 -10.15
N SER A 181 11.21 7.50 -10.19
CA SER A 181 10.27 8.24 -9.36
C SER A 181 8.79 7.82 -9.57
N CYS A 182 8.42 7.48 -10.81
CA CYS A 182 7.07 6.97 -11.09
C CYS A 182 6.89 5.54 -10.59
N LYS A 183 7.89 4.67 -10.79
CA LYS A 183 7.89 3.33 -10.19
C LYS A 183 7.77 3.41 -8.67
N ALA A 184 8.47 4.34 -8.02
CA ALA A 184 8.37 4.57 -6.58
C ALA A 184 6.97 5.02 -6.16
N GLY A 185 6.33 5.91 -6.92
CA GLY A 185 4.93 6.30 -6.72
C GLY A 185 3.97 5.11 -6.82
N VAL A 186 4.19 4.21 -7.80
CA VAL A 186 3.42 2.96 -7.92
C VAL A 186 3.68 2.03 -6.74
N ALA A 187 4.93 1.85 -6.33
CA ALA A 187 5.29 1.02 -5.18
C ALA A 187 4.55 1.50 -3.91
N GLN A 188 4.53 2.82 -3.67
CA GLN A 188 3.78 3.41 -2.57
C GLN A 188 2.28 3.16 -2.67
N TYR A 189 1.71 3.33 -3.87
CA TYR A 189 0.29 3.09 -4.12
C TYR A 189 -0.06 1.62 -3.83
N MET A 190 0.65 0.67 -4.43
CA MET A 190 0.44 -0.76 -4.22
C MET A 190 0.60 -1.13 -2.74
N LYS A 191 1.66 -0.65 -2.08
CA LYS A 191 1.86 -0.83 -0.63
C LYS A 191 0.65 -0.39 0.19
N THR A 192 0.06 0.75 -0.14
CA THR A 192 -1.09 1.30 0.60
C THR A 192 -2.32 0.42 0.39
N GLU A 193 -2.62 0.06 -0.85
CA GLU A 193 -3.76 -0.80 -1.19
C GLU A 193 -3.64 -2.20 -0.56
N TRP A 194 -2.45 -2.81 -0.65
CA TRP A 194 -2.18 -4.15 -0.10
C TRP A 194 -2.40 -4.20 1.41
N ARG A 195 -2.05 -3.13 2.12
CA ARG A 195 -2.28 -3.04 3.57
C ARG A 195 -3.75 -2.93 3.91
N VAL A 196 -4.54 -2.19 3.14
CA VAL A 196 -6.00 -2.12 3.35
C VAL A 196 -6.64 -3.50 3.16
N VAL A 197 -6.26 -4.22 2.10
CA VAL A 197 -6.73 -5.59 1.84
C VAL A 197 -6.33 -6.54 2.98
N ALA A 198 -5.09 -6.46 3.47
CA ALA A 198 -4.63 -7.25 4.60
C ALA A 198 -5.46 -6.99 5.87
N ILE A 199 -5.73 -5.72 6.20
CA ILE A 199 -6.56 -5.35 7.35
C ILE A 199 -7.97 -5.92 7.23
N PHE A 200 -8.61 -5.76 6.06
CA PHE A 200 -9.94 -6.31 5.81
C PHE A 200 -9.98 -7.83 5.99
N ASN A 201 -8.98 -8.55 5.45
CA ASN A 201 -8.87 -10.00 5.58
C ASN A 201 -8.71 -10.44 7.05
N VAL A 202 -7.89 -9.74 7.83
CA VAL A 202 -7.72 -10.00 9.26
C VAL A 202 -9.03 -9.82 10.03
N VAL A 203 -9.77 -8.74 9.78
CA VAL A 203 -11.07 -8.51 10.42
C VAL A 203 -12.05 -9.64 10.12
N LEU A 204 -12.16 -10.04 8.84
CA LEU A 204 -12.99 -11.16 8.42
C LEU A 204 -12.60 -12.46 9.14
N PHE A 205 -11.30 -12.73 9.24
CA PHE A 205 -10.78 -13.91 9.92
C PHE A 205 -11.11 -13.94 11.42
N VAL A 206 -11.02 -12.79 12.11
CA VAL A 206 -11.39 -12.67 13.53
C VAL A 206 -12.88 -12.97 13.73
N VAL A 207 -13.75 -12.45 12.85
CA VAL A 207 -15.20 -12.71 12.90
C VAL A 207 -15.50 -14.20 12.68
N LEU A 208 -14.91 -14.81 11.65
CA LEU A 208 -15.07 -16.25 11.39
C LEU A 208 -14.55 -17.12 12.53
N SER A 209 -13.42 -16.74 13.12
CA SER A 209 -12.88 -17.41 14.30
C SER A 209 -13.87 -17.36 15.45
N PHE A 210 -14.45 -16.20 15.74
CA PHE A 210 -15.46 -16.04 16.80
C PHE A 210 -16.69 -16.93 16.56
N ILE A 211 -17.24 -16.92 15.34
CA ILE A 211 -18.39 -17.78 14.97
C ILE A 211 -18.04 -19.26 15.18
N TYR A 212 -16.83 -19.67 14.78
CA TYR A 212 -16.35 -21.04 14.97
C TYR A 212 -16.27 -21.42 16.47
N PHE A 213 -15.79 -20.53 17.34
CA PHE A 213 -15.80 -20.79 18.79
C PHE A 213 -17.21 -20.99 19.32
N VAL A 214 -18.13 -20.09 18.99
CA VAL A 214 -19.53 -20.19 19.44
C VAL A 214 -20.14 -21.50 18.95
N GLY A 215 -19.91 -21.88 17.69
CA GLY A 215 -20.36 -23.15 17.13
C GLY A 215 -19.76 -24.37 17.83
N CYS A 216 -18.45 -24.36 18.11
CA CYS A 216 -17.78 -25.42 18.88
C CYS A 216 -18.33 -25.52 20.31
N CYS A 217 -18.56 -24.39 20.98
CA CYS A 217 -19.15 -24.34 22.32
C CYS A 217 -20.57 -24.89 22.31
N ALA A 218 -21.41 -24.48 21.36
CA ALA A 218 -22.78 -24.98 21.21
C ALA A 218 -22.80 -26.50 20.97
N ARG A 219 -21.96 -26.99 20.04
CA ARG A 219 -21.85 -28.44 19.75
C ARG A 219 -21.36 -29.23 20.96
N ARG A 220 -20.39 -28.72 21.72
CA ARG A 220 -19.87 -29.37 22.93
C ARG A 220 -20.88 -29.39 24.06
N ASN A 221 -21.70 -28.35 24.19
CA ASN A 221 -22.80 -28.34 25.16
C ASN A 221 -23.87 -29.36 24.79
N ALA A 222 -24.23 -29.48 23.51
CA ALA A 222 -25.20 -30.47 23.04
C ALA A 222 -24.73 -31.92 23.22
N THR A 223 -23.44 -32.22 23.05
CA THR A 223 -22.90 -33.56 23.34
C THR A 223 -22.81 -33.87 24.83
N ARG A 224 -22.60 -32.85 25.69
CA ARG A 224 -22.61 -33.01 27.15
C ARG A 224 -24.00 -33.21 27.75
N SER A 225 -25.06 -32.69 27.13
CA SER A 225 -26.45 -32.92 27.54
C SER A 225 -26.98 -34.33 27.18
N HIS A 226 -26.15 -35.18 26.56
CA HIS A 226 -26.48 -36.58 26.26
C HIS A 226 -25.67 -37.61 27.09
N PRO A 227 -25.66 -37.58 28.44
CA PRO A 227 -25.17 -38.71 29.21
C PRO A 227 -26.28 -39.78 29.34
N SER A 228 -25.98 -41.01 28.93
CA SER A 228 -26.72 -42.27 29.16
C SER A 228 -27.91 -42.63 28.24
N LYS A 229 -27.60 -43.45 27.23
CA LYS A 229 -28.34 -44.66 26.76
C LYS A 229 -27.44 -45.20 25.63
N ILE A 230 -26.58 -46.18 25.84
CA ILE A 230 -26.91 -47.59 26.06
C ILE A 230 -25.66 -48.28 26.64
N ARG A 231 -25.75 -48.74 27.88
CA ARG A 231 -25.09 -49.97 28.32
C ARG A 231 -26.22 -51.01 28.35
N ARG A 232 -26.27 -51.86 27.34
CA ARG A 232 -26.78 -53.23 27.44
C ARG A 232 -26.27 -54.00 26.24
#